data_AF-C5BHX6-F1
#
_entry.id   AF-C5BHX6-F1
#
_cell.length_a   1.000
_cell.length_b   1.000
_cell.length_c   1.000
_cell.angle_alpha   90.00
_cell.angle_beta   90.00
_cell.angle_gamma   90.00
#
_symmetry.space_group_name_H-M   'P 1'
#
loop_
_entity.id
_entity.type
_entity.pdbx_description
1 polymer ?
#
loop_
_entity_poly.entity_id
_entity_poly.type
_entity_poly.pdbx_seq_one_letter_code
_entity_poly.pdbx_strand_id
1 'polypeptide(L)' 'MLLKFQFSSLADMFAMSGHGAFVWASYVITLAGIAYLALGPYLAKRRFLAQQRALQKRIHS' A
#
# COMPACT_ATOMS: atom_id res chain seq x y z
N MET A 1 -12.76 -35.04 3.07
CA MET A 1 -11.75 -34.20 2.40
C MET A 1 -10.95 -33.49 3.48
N LEU A 2 -9.73 -33.95 3.77
CA LEU A 2 -8.85 -33.34 4.78
C LEU A 2 -8.25 -32.06 4.20
N LEU A 3 -8.52 -30.91 4.84
CA LEU A 3 -7.76 -29.69 4.61
C LEU A 3 -6.31 -29.96 5.04
N LYS A 4 -5.42 -30.23 4.09
CA LYS A 4 -3.98 -30.30 4.33
C LYS A 4 -3.42 -28.90 4.20
N PHE A 5 -2.91 -28.36 5.30
CA PHE A 5 -2.05 -27.19 5.25
C PHE A 5 -0.78 -27.57 4.50
N GLN A 6 -0.50 -26.92 3.36
CA GLN A 6 0.65 -27.26 2.52
C GLN A 6 2.00 -26.82 3.12
N PHE A 7 1.97 -26.12 4.25
CA PHE A 7 3.15 -25.54 4.89
C PHE A 7 3.33 -26.16 6.26
N SER A 8 4.54 -26.64 6.56
CA SER A 8 4.87 -27.26 7.85
C SER A 8 5.25 -26.23 8.92
N SER A 9 5.61 -25.02 8.51
CA SER A 9 5.99 -23.91 9.38
C SER A 9 5.77 -22.54 8.73
N LEU A 10 5.73 -21.48 9.53
CA LEU A 10 5.74 -20.09 9.02
C LEU A 10 7.01 -19.81 8.18
N ALA A 11 8.13 -20.45 8.51
CA ALA A 11 9.36 -20.35 7.74
C ALA A 11 9.21 -20.91 6.32
N ASP A 12 8.53 -22.04 6.13
CA ASP A 12 8.24 -22.60 4.80
C ASP A 12 7.30 -21.70 3.98
N MET A 13 6.38 -21.01 4.67
CA MET A 13 5.48 -20.05 4.03
C MET A 13 6.25 -18.82 3.52
N PHE A 14 7.27 -18.35 4.25
CA PHE A 14 8.12 -17.24 3.79
C PHE A 14 9.18 -17.69 2.79
N ALA A 15 9.74 -18.89 2.93
CA ALA A 15 10.75 -19.42 2.05
C ALA A 15 10.17 -19.91 0.71
N MET A 16 8.89 -20.32 0.67
CA MET A 16 8.20 -20.88 -0.50
C MET A 16 9.11 -21.75 -1.38
N SER A 17 9.68 -22.81 -0.79
CA SER A 17 10.58 -23.73 -1.51
C SER A 17 11.71 -23.02 -2.28
N GLY A 18 12.28 -21.94 -1.72
CA GLY A 18 13.35 -21.14 -2.30
C GLY A 18 12.91 -19.95 -3.17
N HIS A 19 11.62 -19.80 -3.45
CA HIS A 19 11.08 -18.74 -4.32
C HIS A 19 10.45 -17.58 -3.55
N GLY A 20 10.45 -17.66 -2.21
CA GLY A 20 9.80 -16.69 -1.34
C GLY A 20 10.23 -15.24 -1.60
N ALA A 21 11.52 -15.01 -1.80
CA ALA A 21 12.05 -13.66 -2.06
C ALA A 21 11.38 -12.99 -3.27
N PHE A 22 11.19 -13.72 -4.38
CA PHE A 22 10.54 -13.18 -5.59
C PHE A 22 9.04 -12.92 -5.36
N VAL A 23 8.37 -13.84 -4.67
CA VAL A 23 6.94 -13.73 -4.40
C VAL A 23 6.67 -12.52 -3.51
N TRP A 24 7.38 -12.40 -2.38
CA TRP A 24 7.22 -11.27 -1.47
C TRP A 24 7.64 -9.95 -2.11
N ALA A 25 8.72 -9.91 -2.90
CA ALA A 25 9.08 -8.71 -3.65
C ALA A 25 7.96 -8.27 -4.61
N SER A 26 7.36 -9.22 -5.34
CA SER A 26 6.24 -8.94 -6.24
C SER A 26 5.03 -8.37 -5.47
N TYR A 27 4.66 -8.99 -4.35
CA TYR A 27 3.60 -8.48 -3.48
C TYR A 27 3.89 -7.07 -2.97
N VAL A 28 5.11 -6.81 -2.50
CA VAL A 28 5.52 -5.49 -2.00
C VAL A 28 5.41 -4.43 -3.10
N ILE A 29 5.92 -4.71 -4.30
CA ILE A 29 5.86 -3.76 -5.43
C ILE A 29 4.41 -3.48 -5.82
N THR A 30 3.58 -4.52 -5.95
CA THR A 30 2.17 -4.36 -6.31
C THR A 30 1.41 -3.58 -5.24
N LEU A 31 1.58 -3.92 -3.96
CA LEU A 31 0.93 -3.22 -2.86
C LEU A 31 1.40 -1.77 -2.77
N ALA A 32 2.69 -1.50 -2.99
CA ALA A 32 3.22 -0.14 -3.04
C ALA A 32 2.61 0.68 -4.19
N GLY A 33 2.47 0.08 -5.38
CA GLY A 33 1.82 0.72 -6.52
C GLY A 33 0.35 1.07 -6.24
N ILE A 34 -0.41 0.11 -5.69
CA ILE A 34 -1.81 0.33 -5.29
C ILE A 34 -1.91 1.41 -4.22
N ALA A 35 -1.07 1.33 -3.18
CA ALA A 35 -1.05 2.31 -2.10
C ALA A 35 -0.72 3.72 -2.64
N TYR A 36 0.25 3.82 -3.54
CA TYR A 36 0.60 5.08 -4.20
C TYR A 36 -0.59 5.67 -4.96
N LEU A 37 -1.26 4.85 -5.79
CA LEU A 37 -2.43 5.27 -6.55
C LEU A 37 -3.63 5.63 -5.66
N ALA A 38 -3.83 4.93 -4.55
CA ALA A 38 -4.92 5.19 -3.61
C ALA A 38 -4.65 6.45 -2.75
N LEU A 39 -3.40 6.65 -2.31
CA LEU A 39 -3.03 7.76 -1.43
C LEU A 39 -2.77 9.06 -2.20
N GLY A 40 -2.34 8.99 -3.46
CA GLY A 40 -2.12 10.13 -4.33
C GLY A 40 -3.29 11.14 -4.36
N PRO A 41 -4.51 10.75 -4.74
CA PRO A 41 -5.65 11.66 -4.80
C PRO A 41 -6.05 12.18 -3.41
N TYR A 42 -5.91 11.36 -2.37
CA TYR A 42 -6.20 11.78 -1.00
C TYR A 42 -5.26 12.89 -0.52
N LEU A 43 -3.95 12.73 -0.74
CA LEU A 43 -2.94 13.72 -0.38
C LEU A 43 -3.10 14.99 -1.23
N ALA A 44 -3.36 14.86 -2.53
CA ALA A 44 -3.61 15.99 -3.42
C ALA A 44 -4.84 16.80 -2.97
N LYS A 45 -5.95 16.13 -2.65
CA LYS A 45 -7.17 16.77 -2.13
C LYS A 45 -6.90 17.54 -0.84
N ARG A 46 -6.16 16.95 0.10
CA ARG A 46 -5.80 17.63 1.36
C ARG A 46 -4.97 18.89 1.12
N ARG A 47 -3.98 18.81 0.22
CA ARG A 47 -3.16 19.97 -0.16
C ARG A 47 -3.99 21.06 -0.81
N PHE A 48 -4.87 20.71 -1.75
CA PHE A 48 -5.73 21.65 -2.44
C PHE A 48 -6.69 22.38 -1.47
N LEU A 49 -7.36 21.65 -0.58
CA LEU A 49 -8.26 22.26 0.41
C LEU A 49 -7.52 23.16 1.40
N ALA A 50 -6.29 22.80 1.79
CA ALA A 50 -5.47 23.65 2.65
C ALA A 50 -5.11 24.97 1.96
N GLN A 51 -4.75 24.92 0.66
CA GLN A 51 -4.46 26.11 -0.14
C GLN A 51 -5.70 27.00 -0.31
N GLN A 52 -6.87 26.42 -0.60
CA GLN A 52 -8.12 27.18 -0.73
C GLN A 52 -8.46 27.92 0.57
N ARG A 53 -8.35 27.26 1.73
CA ARG A 53 -8.58 27.91 3.03
C ARG A 53 -7.61 29.05 3.29
N ALA A 54 -6.35 28.89 2.92
CA ALA A 54 -5.34 29.95 3.06
C ALA A 54 -5.65 31.15 2.16
N LEU A 55 -6.11 30.91 0.92
CA LEU A 55 -6.50 31.97 0.00
C LEU A 55 -7.77 32.70 0.46
N GLN A 56 -8.78 31.97 0.92
CA GLN A 56 -10.02 32.57 1.45
C GLN A 56 -9.73 33.54 2.60
N LYS A 57 -8.81 33.18 3.51
CA LYS A 57 -8.40 34.07 4.61
C LYS A 57 -7.76 35.37 4.14
N ARG A 58 -7.03 35.36 3.02
CA ARG A 58 -6.36 36.55 2.46
C ARG A 58 -7.32 37.48 1.71
N ILE A 59 -8.38 36.94 1.12
CA ILE A 59 -9.36 37.73 0.37
C ILE A 59 -10.36 38.42 1.32
N HIS A 60 -10.62 37.83 2.49
CA HIS A 60 -11.53 38.37 3.50
C HIS A 60 -10.85 39.21 4.60
N SER A 61 -9.52 39.42 4.52
CA SER A 61 -8.74 40.30 5.39
C SER A 61 -8.44 41.61 4.69
#